data_AF-A0A356Z3H4-F1
#
_entry.id   AF-A0A356Z3H4-F1
#
_cell.length_a   1.000
_cell.length_b   1.000
_cell.length_c   1.000
_cell.angle_alpha   90.00
_cell.angle_beta   90.00
_cell.angle_gamma   90.00
#
_symmetry.space_group_name_H-M   'P 1'
#
loop_
_entity.id
_entity.type
_entity.pdbx_description
1 polymer ?
#
loop_
_entity_poly.entity_id
_entity_poly.type
_entity_poly.pdbx_seq_one_letter_code
_entity_poly.pdbx_strand_id
1 'polypeptide(L)'
;MVDKLYFVLTDQDPVISSVMPDVVTVQGGEEVTITGGNFRNGVKVIIDGKEVSGVTRDGSGQKITFKAPPGRTGVTQLLVLNPEGGMATWPFSYVATYTDPKLISFSPPAGNTGTLVVVKGENFIAPDPTANPGEIYKLIGTRILLNNQEINDYNRDAYNQIELLPYANTADLVINSAGQLASYYHSVVFEDEDNDHKYYVLSRQLDGTIRLTGGTDNNTYSIIVLNGSLTARKLNGGDYPLAVGEGFLTINGSTLTMKTVYKFDAGSIITGNRSQVINNNELHF
;
A
#
# COMPACT_ATOMS: atom_id res chain seq x y z
N MET A 1 19.30 -16.39 -47.86
CA MET A 1 19.23 -16.15 -46.40
C MET A 1 17.77 -16.24 -46.03
N VAL A 2 17.39 -17.19 -45.18
CA VAL A 2 16.00 -17.29 -44.69
C VAL A 2 15.88 -16.27 -43.55
N ASP A 3 14.95 -15.34 -43.65
CA ASP A 3 14.67 -14.38 -42.59
C ASP A 3 14.33 -15.13 -41.30
N LYS A 4 15.01 -14.78 -40.21
CA LYS A 4 14.85 -15.40 -38.89
C LYS A 4 13.77 -14.74 -38.03
N LEU A 5 13.09 -13.72 -38.56
CA LEU A 5 12.11 -12.92 -37.84
C LEU A 5 10.85 -12.77 -38.70
N TYR A 6 9.73 -13.31 -38.22
CA TYR A 6 8.41 -13.10 -38.79
C TYR A 6 7.55 -12.41 -37.74
N PHE A 7 6.89 -11.32 -38.10
CA PHE A 7 5.87 -10.69 -37.27
C PHE A 7 4.54 -11.41 -37.52
N VAL A 8 4.03 -12.08 -36.50
CA VAL A 8 2.69 -12.68 -36.53
C VAL A 8 1.73 -11.64 -35.96
N LEU A 9 0.73 -11.24 -36.74
CA LEU A 9 -0.41 -10.51 -36.19
C LEU A 9 -1.21 -11.50 -35.34
N THR A 10 -1.12 -11.38 -34.02
CA THR A 10 -1.91 -12.18 -33.09
C THR A 10 -3.26 -11.49 -32.90
N ASP A 11 -4.35 -12.13 -33.31
CA ASP A 11 -5.72 -11.61 -33.18
C ASP A 11 -6.32 -11.90 -31.78
N GLN A 12 -5.49 -12.40 -30.86
CA GLN A 12 -5.93 -13.04 -29.62
C GLN A 12 -4.85 -12.92 -28.52
N ASP A 13 -4.39 -11.70 -28.24
CA ASP A 13 -3.53 -11.47 -27.09
C ASP A 13 -4.21 -12.00 -25.81
N PRO A 14 -3.43 -12.60 -24.88
CA PRO A 14 -3.96 -12.97 -23.58
C PRO A 14 -4.47 -11.72 -22.88
N VAL A 15 -5.53 -11.85 -22.09
CA VAL A 15 -6.05 -10.75 -21.26
C VAL A 15 -5.96 -11.19 -19.82
N ILE A 16 -5.43 -10.34 -18.95
CA ILE A 16 -5.41 -10.58 -17.51
C ILE A 16 -6.48 -9.68 -16.89
N SER A 17 -7.50 -10.27 -16.27
CA SER A 17 -8.52 -9.53 -15.52
C SER A 17 -8.15 -9.38 -14.05
N SER A 18 -7.42 -10.35 -13.48
CA SER A 18 -6.94 -10.28 -12.09
C SER A 18 -5.82 -11.28 -11.83
N VAL A 19 -4.95 -10.96 -10.88
CA VAL A 19 -3.97 -11.90 -10.29
C VAL A 19 -4.19 -11.95 -8.78
N MET A 20 -4.28 -13.14 -8.20
CA MET A 20 -4.58 -13.31 -6.78
C MET A 20 -3.80 -14.49 -6.15
N PRO A 21 -2.97 -14.25 -5.13
CA PRO A 21 -2.49 -12.94 -4.70
C PRO A 21 -1.56 -12.32 -5.76
N ASP A 22 -1.59 -11.00 -5.91
CA ASP A 22 -0.65 -10.20 -6.71
C ASP A 22 0.52 -9.64 -5.86
N VAL A 23 0.49 -9.90 -4.55
CA VAL A 23 1.56 -9.59 -3.58
C VAL A 23 1.89 -10.84 -2.79
N VAL A 24 3.15 -11.24 -2.79
CA VAL A 24 3.66 -12.46 -2.12
C VAL A 24 4.91 -12.16 -1.30
N THR A 25 5.33 -13.10 -0.45
CA THR A 25 6.58 -12.94 0.29
C THR A 25 7.80 -13.19 -0.59
N VAL A 26 8.96 -12.62 -0.25
CA VAL A 26 10.24 -12.88 -0.97
C VAL A 26 10.63 -14.37 -1.04
N GLN A 27 10.12 -15.19 -0.11
CA GLN A 27 10.35 -16.65 -0.12
C GLN A 27 9.54 -17.36 -1.22
N GLY A 28 8.42 -16.77 -1.65
CA GLY A 28 7.46 -17.40 -2.55
C GLY A 28 6.74 -18.60 -1.91
N GLY A 29 6.16 -19.44 -2.77
CA GLY A 29 5.43 -20.66 -2.37
C GLY A 29 3.91 -20.49 -2.23
N GLU A 30 3.41 -19.26 -2.26
CA GLU A 30 1.99 -18.96 -2.32
C GLU A 30 1.39 -19.46 -3.65
N GLU A 31 0.18 -20.02 -3.61
CA GLU A 31 -0.54 -20.36 -4.84
C GLU A 31 -1.14 -19.10 -5.44
N VAL A 32 -0.72 -18.77 -6.66
CA VAL A 32 -1.20 -17.62 -7.43
C VAL A 32 -2.14 -18.08 -8.52
N THR A 33 -3.30 -17.43 -8.61
CA THR A 33 -4.30 -17.59 -9.66
C THR A 33 -4.35 -16.33 -10.53
N ILE A 34 -4.14 -16.50 -11.82
CA ILE A 34 -4.43 -15.50 -12.84
C ILE A 34 -5.78 -15.83 -13.44
N THR A 35 -6.71 -14.87 -13.45
CA THR A 35 -7.99 -14.95 -14.17
C THR A 35 -7.95 -14.01 -15.36
N GLY A 36 -8.56 -14.41 -16.46
CA GLY A 36 -8.53 -13.65 -17.70
C GLY A 36 -9.10 -14.42 -18.88
N GLY A 37 -8.48 -14.28 -20.04
CA GLY A 37 -8.92 -14.93 -21.27
C GLY A 37 -7.81 -15.09 -22.30
N ASN A 38 -8.11 -15.87 -23.35
CA ASN A 38 -7.22 -16.16 -24.47
C ASN A 38 -5.88 -16.82 -24.08
N PHE A 39 -5.79 -17.45 -22.90
CA PHE A 39 -4.60 -18.23 -22.56
C PHE A 39 -4.55 -19.46 -23.47
N ARG A 40 -3.42 -19.69 -24.16
CA ARG A 40 -3.27 -20.85 -25.06
C ARG A 40 -2.64 -22.04 -24.38
N ASN A 41 -2.80 -23.21 -24.98
CA ASN A 41 -2.04 -24.39 -24.56
C ASN A 41 -0.55 -24.12 -24.76
N GLY A 42 0.27 -24.38 -23.75
CA GLY A 42 1.70 -24.02 -23.74
C GLY A 42 2.00 -22.57 -23.30
N VAL A 43 1.00 -21.84 -22.78
CA VAL A 43 1.20 -20.50 -22.19
C VAL A 43 2.27 -20.55 -21.10
N LYS A 44 3.11 -19.51 -21.07
CA LYS A 44 4.16 -19.32 -20.08
C LYS A 44 3.83 -18.15 -19.17
N VAL A 45 4.26 -18.26 -17.92
CA VAL A 45 4.27 -17.14 -16.97
C VAL A 45 5.73 -16.80 -16.67
N ILE A 46 6.07 -15.52 -16.74
CA ILE A 46 7.41 -14.99 -16.47
C ILE A 46 7.28 -13.91 -15.40
N ILE A 47 8.11 -13.97 -14.36
CA ILE A 47 8.16 -12.97 -13.28
C ILE A 47 9.59 -12.48 -13.14
N ASP A 48 9.78 -11.15 -13.15
CA ASP A 48 11.10 -10.51 -13.08
C ASP A 48 12.10 -11.07 -14.11
N GLY A 49 11.60 -11.37 -15.32
CA GLY A 49 12.37 -11.94 -16.43
C GLY A 49 12.69 -13.45 -16.31
N LYS A 50 12.19 -14.15 -15.28
CA LYS A 50 12.40 -15.60 -15.10
C LYS A 50 11.10 -16.38 -15.34
N GLU A 51 11.18 -17.42 -16.16
CA GLU A 51 10.05 -18.32 -16.42
C GLU A 51 9.68 -19.09 -15.14
N VAL A 52 8.39 -19.10 -14.81
CA VAL A 52 7.83 -19.78 -13.65
C VAL A 52 7.58 -21.25 -13.99
N SER A 53 8.00 -22.16 -13.12
CA SER A 53 7.74 -23.60 -13.27
C SER A 53 6.37 -24.01 -12.72
N GLY A 54 5.85 -25.15 -13.18
CA GLY A 54 4.60 -25.72 -12.65
C GLY A 54 3.33 -24.93 -13.01
N VAL A 55 3.38 -24.11 -14.05
CA VAL A 55 2.22 -23.35 -14.56
C VAL A 55 1.17 -24.33 -15.08
N THR A 56 -0.06 -24.21 -14.54
CA THR A 56 -1.22 -25.01 -14.95
C THR A 56 -2.28 -24.08 -15.52
N ARG A 57 -2.67 -24.29 -16.77
CA ARG A 57 -3.80 -23.61 -17.42
C ARG A 57 -5.04 -24.48 -17.30
N ASP A 58 -6.20 -23.88 -17.04
CA ASP A 58 -7.47 -24.60 -17.12
C ASP A 58 -7.85 -24.97 -18.55
N GLY A 59 -8.90 -25.78 -18.73
CA GLY A 59 -9.35 -26.22 -20.05
C GLY A 59 -9.93 -25.09 -20.91
N SER A 60 -10.61 -24.12 -20.29
CA SER A 60 -11.31 -23.02 -20.97
C SER A 60 -10.34 -21.93 -21.47
N GLY A 61 -9.14 -21.82 -20.88
CA GLY A 61 -8.19 -20.74 -21.19
C GLY A 61 -8.49 -19.44 -20.50
N GLN A 62 -9.19 -19.50 -19.37
CA GLN A 62 -9.57 -18.35 -18.57
C GLN A 62 -8.84 -18.30 -17.24
N LYS A 63 -8.15 -19.38 -16.84
CA LYS A 63 -7.41 -19.45 -15.58
C LYS A 63 -6.03 -20.07 -15.74
N ILE A 64 -5.05 -19.48 -15.06
CA ILE A 64 -3.71 -20.05 -14.87
C ILE A 64 -3.44 -20.11 -13.36
N THR A 65 -2.86 -21.21 -12.88
CA THR A 65 -2.41 -21.37 -11.49
C THR A 65 -0.95 -21.79 -11.44
N PHE A 66 -0.19 -21.25 -10.48
CA PHE A 66 1.21 -21.61 -10.24
C PHE A 66 1.60 -21.30 -8.79
N LYS A 67 2.80 -21.76 -8.39
CA LYS A 67 3.42 -21.39 -7.11
C LYS A 67 4.41 -20.26 -7.33
N ALA A 68 4.25 -19.15 -6.61
CA ALA A 68 5.16 -18.02 -6.75
C ALA A 68 6.62 -18.46 -6.48
N PRO A 69 7.57 -18.18 -7.38
CA PRO A 69 8.97 -18.47 -7.11
C PRO A 69 9.53 -17.49 -6.06
N PRO A 70 10.69 -17.79 -5.45
CA PRO A 70 11.41 -16.80 -4.65
C PRO A 70 11.79 -15.57 -5.49
N GLY A 71 11.75 -14.39 -4.88
CA GLY A 71 11.94 -13.10 -5.57
C GLY A 71 12.65 -12.03 -4.73
N ARG A 72 12.90 -10.87 -5.35
CA ARG A 72 13.49 -9.70 -4.69
C ARG A 72 12.39 -8.74 -4.22
N THR A 73 12.56 -8.11 -3.06
CA THR A 73 11.61 -7.12 -2.53
C THR A 73 11.34 -6.00 -3.54
N GLY A 74 10.08 -5.58 -3.61
CA GLY A 74 9.60 -4.47 -4.43
C GLY A 74 8.62 -4.91 -5.51
N VAL A 75 8.14 -3.93 -6.26
CA VAL A 75 7.29 -4.14 -7.43
C VAL A 75 8.12 -4.70 -8.59
N THR A 76 7.59 -5.73 -9.24
CA THR A 76 8.09 -6.30 -10.49
C THR A 76 6.91 -6.51 -11.46
N GLN A 77 7.17 -7.18 -12.58
CA GLN A 77 6.18 -7.47 -13.60
C GLN A 77 5.97 -8.97 -13.73
N LEU A 78 4.71 -9.38 -13.72
CA LEU A 78 4.25 -10.67 -14.21
C LEU A 78 3.88 -10.53 -15.68
N LEU A 79 4.35 -11.46 -16.50
CA LEU A 79 4.10 -11.53 -17.94
C LEU A 79 3.48 -12.89 -18.26
N VAL A 80 2.33 -12.88 -18.93
CA VAL A 80 1.73 -14.05 -19.58
C VAL A 80 2.09 -14.00 -21.05
N LEU A 81 2.73 -15.06 -21.56
CA LEU A 81 3.19 -15.17 -22.94
C LEU A 81 2.58 -16.43 -23.58
N ASN A 82 1.76 -16.24 -24.60
CA ASN A 82 1.26 -17.34 -25.42
C ASN A 82 2.33 -17.80 -26.44
N PRO A 83 2.31 -19.07 -26.90
CA PRO A 83 3.30 -19.60 -27.85
C PRO A 83 3.40 -18.85 -29.17
N GLU A 84 2.31 -18.25 -29.64
CA GLU A 84 2.23 -17.43 -30.84
C GLU A 84 2.83 -16.01 -30.68
N GLY A 85 3.24 -15.64 -29.47
CA GLY A 85 3.90 -14.37 -29.16
C GLY A 85 2.99 -13.31 -28.52
N GLY A 86 1.67 -13.54 -28.46
CA GLY A 86 0.75 -12.63 -27.77
C GLY A 86 1.07 -12.54 -26.27
N MET A 87 0.99 -11.34 -25.71
CA MET A 87 1.41 -11.09 -24.33
C MET A 87 0.52 -10.13 -23.55
N ALA A 88 0.46 -10.35 -22.24
CA ALA A 88 -0.16 -9.42 -21.29
C ALA A 88 0.66 -9.36 -20.01
N THR A 89 0.65 -8.20 -19.36
CA THR A 89 1.40 -7.95 -18.14
C THR A 89 0.48 -7.56 -17.00
N TRP A 90 0.94 -7.83 -15.78
CA TRP A 90 0.28 -7.43 -14.54
C TRP A 90 1.34 -7.03 -13.49
N PRO A 91 1.12 -5.98 -12.70
CA PRO A 91 2.01 -5.64 -11.60
C PRO A 91 2.02 -6.76 -10.55
N PHE A 92 3.21 -7.19 -10.14
CA PHE A 92 3.36 -8.24 -9.14
C PHE A 92 4.38 -7.78 -8.10
N SER A 93 4.15 -8.03 -6.82
CA SER A 93 5.04 -7.50 -5.77
C SER A 93 5.55 -8.59 -4.86
N TYR A 94 6.84 -8.52 -4.54
CA TYR A 94 7.42 -9.29 -3.45
C TYR A 94 7.61 -8.36 -2.25
N VAL A 95 7.12 -8.78 -1.10
CA VAL A 95 7.32 -8.07 0.16
C VAL A 95 8.24 -8.86 1.08
N ALA A 96 9.19 -8.17 1.70
CA ALA A 96 9.92 -8.73 2.81
C ALA A 96 9.02 -8.68 4.05
N THR A 97 8.53 -9.84 4.48
CA THR A 97 7.80 -9.97 5.73
C THR A 97 8.81 -10.15 6.86
N TYR A 98 9.05 -9.10 7.63
CA TYR A 98 9.82 -9.17 8.88
C TYR A 98 8.94 -9.57 10.08
N THR A 99 7.63 -9.72 9.84
CA THR A 99 6.64 -10.09 10.83
C THR A 99 5.72 -11.20 10.34
N ASP A 100 5.17 -11.93 11.31
CA ASP A 100 4.18 -13.00 11.13
C ASP A 100 2.89 -12.55 11.82
N PRO A 101 2.01 -11.78 11.14
CA PRO A 101 0.77 -11.30 11.73
C PRO A 101 -0.17 -12.46 12.01
N LYS A 102 -0.66 -12.57 13.25
CA LYS A 102 -1.58 -13.65 13.67
C LYS A 102 -2.92 -13.09 14.08
N LEU A 103 -3.98 -13.68 13.55
CA LEU A 103 -5.35 -13.41 13.98
C LEU A 103 -5.69 -14.28 15.19
N ILE A 104 -6.12 -13.66 16.30
CA ILE A 104 -6.60 -14.38 17.50
C ILE A 104 -8.13 -14.36 17.54
N SER A 105 -8.75 -13.19 17.39
CA SER A 105 -10.20 -13.04 17.35
C SER A 105 -10.63 -11.75 16.67
N PHE A 106 -11.90 -11.64 16.32
CA PHE A 106 -12.52 -10.40 15.85
C PHE A 106 -13.96 -10.30 16.37
N SER A 107 -14.47 -9.08 16.50
CA SER A 107 -15.83 -8.82 16.99
C SER A 107 -16.40 -7.52 16.40
N PRO A 108 -17.67 -7.50 15.99
CA PRO A 108 -18.62 -8.62 15.97
C PRO A 108 -18.33 -9.64 14.84
N PRO A 109 -18.83 -10.88 14.92
CA PRO A 109 -18.64 -11.90 13.88
C PRO A 109 -19.50 -11.66 12.62
N ALA A 110 -20.47 -10.76 12.68
CA ALA A 110 -21.32 -10.38 11.56
C ALA A 110 -21.81 -8.94 11.74
N GLY A 111 -22.08 -8.26 10.63
CA GLY A 111 -22.50 -6.86 10.61
C GLY A 111 -23.06 -6.45 9.25
N ASN A 112 -23.56 -5.22 9.17
CA ASN A 112 -23.94 -4.57 7.93
C ASN A 112 -22.83 -3.62 7.46
N THR A 113 -23.01 -2.99 6.30
CA THR A 113 -22.08 -1.96 5.78
C THR A 113 -21.87 -0.86 6.82
N GLY A 114 -20.60 -0.63 7.19
CA GLY A 114 -20.21 0.36 8.20
C GLY A 114 -20.15 -0.17 9.64
N THR A 115 -20.38 -1.47 9.87
CA THR A 115 -20.12 -2.08 11.18
C THR A 115 -18.63 -2.06 11.47
N LEU A 116 -18.23 -1.39 12.55
CA LEU A 116 -16.87 -1.42 13.08
C LEU A 116 -16.53 -2.81 13.63
N VAL A 117 -15.48 -3.42 13.11
CA VAL A 117 -14.93 -4.70 13.55
C VAL A 117 -13.60 -4.45 14.26
N VAL A 118 -13.53 -4.89 15.51
CA VAL A 118 -12.28 -4.91 16.29
C VAL A 118 -11.62 -6.26 16.11
N VAL A 119 -10.37 -6.24 15.63
CA VAL A 119 -9.53 -7.41 15.42
C VAL A 119 -8.45 -7.45 16.49
N LYS A 120 -8.32 -8.60 17.17
CA LYS A 120 -7.26 -8.91 18.13
C LYS A 120 -6.29 -9.92 17.53
N GLY A 121 -5.00 -9.66 17.72
CA GLY A 121 -3.96 -10.49 17.13
C GLY A 121 -2.58 -10.23 17.69
N GLU A 122 -1.57 -10.60 16.91
CA GLU A 122 -0.15 -10.36 17.18
C GLU A 122 0.52 -9.81 15.93
N ASN A 123 1.57 -9.02 16.13
CA ASN A 123 2.46 -8.51 15.09
C ASN A 123 1.76 -7.66 14.01
N PHE A 124 0.72 -6.92 14.36
CA PHE A 124 0.18 -5.88 13.48
C PHE A 124 1.16 -4.70 13.42
N ILE A 125 1.45 -4.22 12.21
CA ILE A 125 2.39 -3.13 11.95
C ILE A 125 1.60 -1.94 11.43
N ALA A 126 1.77 -0.79 12.07
CA ALA A 126 1.32 0.50 11.55
C ALA A 126 2.16 0.92 10.32
N PRO A 127 1.71 1.92 9.53
CA PRO A 127 2.53 2.53 8.48
C PRO A 127 3.96 2.84 8.94
N ASP A 128 4.93 2.33 8.18
CA ASP A 128 6.37 2.52 8.40
C ASP A 128 6.91 3.63 7.48
N PRO A 129 7.20 4.82 8.03
CA PRO A 129 7.69 5.97 7.26
C PRO A 129 9.14 5.81 6.76
N THR A 130 9.85 4.73 7.11
CA THR A 130 11.19 4.44 6.58
C THR A 130 11.17 3.80 5.18
N ALA A 131 9.98 3.70 4.57
CA ALA A 131 9.79 3.19 3.23
C ALA A 131 10.57 4.00 2.18
N ASN A 132 11.08 3.32 1.17
CA ASN A 132 11.57 3.95 -0.06
C ASN A 132 10.45 4.05 -1.12
N PRO A 133 10.61 4.84 -2.19
CA PRO A 133 9.60 5.01 -3.27
C PRO A 133 9.11 3.72 -3.99
N GLY A 134 9.72 2.55 -3.75
CA GLY A 134 9.25 1.25 -4.26
C GLY A 134 8.64 0.32 -3.20
N GLU A 135 8.54 0.76 -1.95
CA GLU A 135 8.11 -0.03 -0.79
C GLU A 135 6.75 0.45 -0.27
N ILE A 136 5.83 0.82 -1.16
CA ILE A 136 4.52 1.43 -0.82
C ILE A 136 3.73 0.65 0.24
N TYR A 137 3.88 -0.68 0.28
CA TYR A 137 3.23 -1.53 1.29
C TYR A 137 3.72 -1.28 2.72
N LYS A 138 4.95 -0.78 2.91
CA LYS A 138 5.42 -0.33 4.23
C LYS A 138 4.62 0.89 4.72
N LEU A 139 4.25 1.80 3.82
CA LEU A 139 3.40 2.96 4.15
C LEU A 139 1.94 2.59 4.43
N ILE A 140 1.52 1.37 4.11
CA ILE A 140 0.19 0.85 4.42
C ILE A 140 0.20 0.10 5.76
N GLY A 141 1.22 -0.74 5.98
CA GLY A 141 1.30 -1.61 7.17
C GLY A 141 0.47 -2.88 7.03
N THR A 142 -0.11 -3.37 8.13
CA THR A 142 -0.93 -4.59 8.14
C THR A 142 -2.23 -4.40 7.36
N ARG A 143 -2.50 -5.35 6.46
CA ARG A 143 -3.65 -5.36 5.55
C ARG A 143 -4.64 -6.44 5.94
N ILE A 144 -5.92 -6.19 5.70
CA ILE A 144 -7.00 -7.18 5.88
C ILE A 144 -7.54 -7.60 4.54
N LEU A 145 -7.60 -8.91 4.35
CA LEU A 145 -8.24 -9.54 3.20
C LEU A 145 -9.46 -10.32 3.70
N LEU A 146 -10.62 -10.07 3.08
CA LEU A 146 -11.83 -10.86 3.26
C LEU A 146 -12.11 -11.62 1.97
N ASN A 147 -12.24 -12.95 2.05
CA ASN A 147 -12.37 -13.82 0.87
C ASN A 147 -11.25 -13.58 -0.15
N ASN A 148 -10.02 -13.43 0.32
CA ASN A 148 -8.83 -13.08 -0.45
C ASN A 148 -8.89 -11.72 -1.16
N GLN A 149 -9.88 -10.87 -0.86
CA GLN A 149 -9.95 -9.52 -1.39
C GLN A 149 -9.55 -8.52 -0.32
N GLU A 150 -8.60 -7.64 -0.66
CA GLU A 150 -8.23 -6.52 0.20
C GLU A 150 -9.45 -5.61 0.46
N ILE A 151 -9.68 -5.25 1.72
CA ILE A 151 -10.80 -4.38 2.10
C ILE A 151 -10.53 -2.90 1.80
N ASN A 152 -9.27 -2.49 1.77
CA ASN A 152 -8.88 -1.14 1.39
C ASN A 152 -8.95 -0.96 -0.13
N ASP A 153 -9.24 0.26 -0.57
CA ASP A 153 -9.20 0.64 -1.97
C ASP A 153 -8.19 1.77 -2.18
N TYR A 154 -7.29 1.56 -3.14
CA TYR A 154 -6.09 2.37 -3.31
C TYR A 154 -6.14 3.17 -4.60
N ASN A 155 -5.46 4.31 -4.62
CA ASN A 155 -5.10 5.00 -5.85
C ASN A 155 -4.21 4.08 -6.67
N ARG A 156 -4.46 4.00 -7.97
CA ARG A 156 -3.72 3.12 -8.87
C ARG A 156 -3.36 3.85 -10.16
N ASP A 157 -2.12 3.64 -10.59
CA ASP A 157 -1.60 4.21 -11.83
C ASP A 157 -2.14 3.47 -13.07
N ALA A 158 -1.70 3.90 -14.26
CA ALA A 158 -2.07 3.27 -15.53
C ALA A 158 -1.64 1.79 -15.66
N TYR A 159 -0.73 1.33 -14.80
CA TYR A 159 -0.23 -0.04 -14.73
C TYR A 159 -0.86 -0.83 -13.57
N ASN A 160 -1.91 -0.29 -12.93
CA ASN A 160 -2.62 -0.88 -11.81
C ASN A 160 -1.76 -1.04 -10.52
N GLN A 161 -0.64 -0.32 -10.42
CA GLN A 161 0.20 -0.27 -9.23
C GLN A 161 -0.37 0.72 -8.23
N ILE A 162 -0.27 0.42 -6.93
CA ILE A 162 -0.66 1.38 -5.90
C ILE A 162 0.26 2.60 -6.00
N GLU A 163 -0.34 3.78 -6.08
CA GLU A 163 0.40 5.05 -6.19
C GLU A 163 0.06 5.99 -5.03
N LEU A 164 1.02 6.86 -4.73
CA LEU A 164 0.88 7.89 -3.71
C LEU A 164 0.53 9.23 -4.38
N LEU A 165 -0.69 9.73 -4.14
CA LEU A 165 -1.17 10.97 -4.76
C LEU A 165 -1.17 12.13 -3.78
N PRO A 166 -0.85 13.37 -4.22
CA PRO A 166 -1.06 14.57 -3.43
C PRO A 166 -2.50 14.65 -2.90
N TYR A 167 -2.65 15.02 -1.64
CA TYR A 167 -3.95 15.12 -0.98
C TYR A 167 -4.02 16.39 -0.16
N ALA A 168 -5.14 17.11 -0.30
CA ALA A 168 -5.47 18.29 0.48
C ALA A 168 -6.94 18.26 0.86
N ASN A 169 -7.26 18.73 2.06
CA ASN A 169 -8.63 18.94 2.50
C ASN A 169 -8.76 20.39 2.97
N THR A 170 -9.66 21.14 2.33
CA THR A 170 -9.86 22.58 2.58
C THR A 170 -10.95 22.82 3.63
N ALA A 171 -11.76 21.80 3.96
CA ALA A 171 -12.83 21.90 4.93
C ALA A 171 -12.36 21.57 6.35
N ASP A 172 -11.37 20.69 6.50
CA ASP A 172 -10.83 20.27 7.79
C ASP A 172 -9.32 20.06 7.68
N LEU A 173 -8.53 20.77 8.50
CA LEU A 173 -7.09 20.62 8.52
C LEU A 173 -6.71 19.36 9.29
N VAL A 174 -5.67 18.66 8.83
CA VAL A 174 -5.23 17.38 9.43
C VAL A 174 -4.94 17.48 10.93
N ILE A 175 -4.45 18.65 11.38
CA ILE A 175 -4.41 19.06 12.78
C ILE A 175 -4.93 20.50 12.87
N ASN A 176 -5.95 20.74 13.69
CA ASN A 176 -6.46 22.10 13.91
C ASN A 176 -5.61 22.88 14.92
N SER A 177 -5.88 24.18 15.09
CA SER A 177 -5.13 25.07 16.00
C SER A 177 -5.21 24.66 17.48
N ALA A 178 -6.21 23.87 17.87
CA ALA A 178 -6.35 23.30 19.21
C ALA A 178 -5.57 21.98 19.40
N GLY A 179 -4.85 21.53 18.37
CA GLY A 179 -4.10 20.26 18.41
C GLY A 179 -4.98 19.02 18.27
N GLN A 180 -6.18 19.16 17.69
CA GLN A 180 -7.07 18.02 17.43
C GLN A 180 -6.84 17.49 16.01
N LEU A 181 -6.76 16.17 15.89
CA LEU A 181 -6.60 15.49 14.60
C LEU A 181 -7.93 15.42 13.85
N ALA A 182 -7.90 15.67 12.54
CA ALA A 182 -9.02 15.35 11.65
C ALA A 182 -9.24 13.84 11.60
N SER A 183 -10.47 13.38 11.33
CA SER A 183 -10.80 11.94 11.29
C SER A 183 -9.94 11.14 10.31
N TYR A 184 -9.49 11.77 9.22
CA TYR A 184 -8.71 11.14 8.17
C TYR A 184 -7.19 11.09 8.44
N TYR A 185 -6.70 11.60 9.59
CA TYR A 185 -5.25 11.76 9.84
C TYR A 185 -4.42 10.48 9.65
N HIS A 186 -5.01 9.32 9.92
CA HIS A 186 -4.36 8.02 9.80
C HIS A 186 -4.37 7.45 8.37
N SER A 187 -4.97 8.19 7.43
CA SER A 187 -5.10 7.82 6.02
C SER A 187 -4.16 8.63 5.12
N VAL A 188 -3.27 9.44 5.70
CA VAL A 188 -2.34 10.29 4.98
C VAL A 188 -0.91 10.05 5.46
N VAL A 189 0.02 10.25 4.55
CA VAL A 189 1.46 10.32 4.83
C VAL A 189 1.95 11.70 4.40
N PHE A 190 3.06 12.14 4.96
CA PHE A 190 3.69 13.38 4.56
C PHE A 190 5.04 13.07 3.95
N GLU A 191 5.36 13.71 2.84
CA GLU A 191 6.60 13.49 2.10
C GLU A 191 7.44 14.77 2.10
N ASP A 192 8.70 14.65 2.53
CA ASP A 192 9.73 15.65 2.34
C ASP A 192 10.36 15.44 0.95
N GLU A 193 9.75 16.07 -0.06
CA GLU A 193 10.16 15.91 -1.48
C GLU A 193 11.58 16.42 -1.73
N ASP A 194 12.06 17.37 -0.92
CA ASP A 194 13.40 17.96 -1.03
C ASP A 194 14.50 17.10 -0.38
N ASN A 195 14.15 16.01 0.31
CA ASN A 195 15.06 15.23 1.17
C ASN A 195 14.97 13.73 0.90
N ASP A 196 15.21 13.35 -0.36
CA ASP A 196 15.23 11.94 -0.81
C ASP A 196 13.91 11.21 -0.53
N HIS A 197 12.78 11.91 -0.72
CA HIS A 197 11.43 11.38 -0.53
C HIS A 197 11.18 10.76 0.86
N LYS A 198 11.74 11.36 1.92
CA LYS A 198 11.51 10.90 3.29
C LYS A 198 10.05 11.05 3.68
N TYR A 199 9.47 9.96 4.19
CA TYR A 199 8.10 9.98 4.67
C TYR A 199 8.01 10.28 6.16
N TYR A 200 6.85 10.80 6.55
CA TYR A 200 6.43 11.00 7.93
C TYR A 200 4.98 10.57 8.09
N VAL A 201 4.65 10.00 9.23
CA VAL A 201 3.27 9.57 9.57
C VAL A 201 2.82 10.21 10.87
N LEU A 202 1.54 10.59 10.91
CA LEU A 202 0.88 11.05 12.13
C LEU A 202 0.25 9.87 12.86
N SER A 203 0.44 9.83 14.18
CA SER A 203 -0.14 8.81 15.04
C SER A 203 -0.60 9.41 16.37
N ARG A 204 -1.66 8.83 16.93
CA ARG A 204 -2.08 9.09 18.31
C ARG A 204 -1.60 7.94 19.19
N GLN A 205 -0.83 8.26 20.20
CA GLN A 205 -0.32 7.31 21.18
C GLN A 205 -1.40 6.95 22.21
N LEU A 206 -1.19 5.87 22.96
CA LEU A 206 -2.13 5.42 24.00
C LEU A 206 -2.36 6.45 25.12
N ASP A 207 -1.36 7.30 25.38
CA ASP A 207 -1.45 8.40 26.34
C ASP A 207 -2.14 9.66 25.78
N GLY A 208 -2.61 9.60 24.53
CA GLY A 208 -3.25 10.71 23.81
C GLY A 208 -2.27 11.65 23.10
N THR A 209 -0.96 11.49 23.29
CA THR A 209 0.06 12.31 22.61
C THR A 209 -0.04 12.11 21.09
N ILE A 210 0.05 13.20 20.34
CA ILE A 210 0.15 13.17 18.88
C ILE A 210 1.62 13.12 18.50
N ARG A 211 2.01 12.16 17.67
CA ARG A 211 3.37 12.04 17.15
C ARG A 211 3.40 12.13 15.64
N LEU A 212 4.32 12.92 15.12
CA LEU A 212 4.77 12.91 13.73
C LEU A 212 6.14 12.22 13.70
N THR A 213 6.28 11.11 12.97
CA THR A 213 7.54 10.36 12.93
C THR A 213 7.96 9.99 11.53
N GLY A 214 9.26 10.15 11.25
CA GLY A 214 9.96 9.59 10.10
C GLY A 214 10.71 8.29 10.43
N GLY A 215 10.30 7.58 11.49
CA GLY A 215 10.78 6.23 11.81
C GLY A 215 12.07 6.16 12.66
N THR A 216 12.65 7.30 13.01
CA THR A 216 13.79 7.38 13.94
C THR A 216 13.56 8.47 14.97
N ASP A 217 14.20 8.40 16.14
CA ASP A 217 14.07 9.43 17.17
C ASP A 217 14.50 10.82 16.66
N ASN A 218 15.49 10.86 15.76
CA ASN A 218 15.98 12.08 15.11
C ASN A 218 14.98 12.68 14.11
N ASN A 219 13.94 11.96 13.72
CA ASN A 219 12.86 12.43 12.85
C ASN A 219 11.50 12.27 13.53
N THR A 220 11.46 12.24 14.86
CA THR A 220 10.22 12.10 15.62
C THR A 220 9.93 13.33 16.47
N TYR A 221 8.69 13.79 16.38
CA TYR A 221 8.19 14.98 17.04
C TYR A 221 6.89 14.67 17.79
N SER A 222 6.78 15.16 19.02
CA SER A 222 5.50 15.26 19.72
C SER A 222 4.85 16.59 19.35
N ILE A 223 3.59 16.56 18.92
CA ILE A 223 2.85 17.75 18.54
C ILE A 223 2.07 18.24 19.76
N ILE A 224 2.34 19.48 20.17
CA ILE A 224 1.74 20.11 21.35
C ILE A 224 1.24 21.51 21.00
N VAL A 225 0.31 22.03 21.80
CA VAL A 225 -0.07 23.44 21.78
C VAL A 225 0.71 24.15 22.88
N LEU A 226 1.59 25.07 22.50
CA LEU A 226 2.38 25.89 23.42
C LEU A 226 2.05 27.36 23.17
N ASN A 227 1.58 28.06 24.21
CA ASN A 227 1.19 29.48 24.13
C ASN A 227 0.16 29.79 23.01
N GLY A 228 -0.76 28.85 22.75
CA GLY A 228 -1.81 29.00 21.73
C GLY A 228 -1.38 28.66 20.30
N SER A 229 -0.14 28.18 20.10
CA SER A 229 0.39 27.82 18.78
C SER A 229 0.83 26.35 18.75
N LEU A 230 0.64 25.71 17.59
CA LEU A 230 1.14 24.36 17.36
C LEU A 230 2.68 24.36 17.35
N THR A 231 3.25 23.43 18.10
CA THR A 231 4.68 23.25 18.28
C THR A 231 5.03 21.78 18.10
N ALA A 232 6.03 21.50 17.28
CA ALA A 232 6.63 20.19 17.12
C ALA A 232 7.85 20.08 18.02
N ARG A 233 7.73 19.36 19.13
CA ARG A 233 8.82 19.06 20.06
C ARG A 233 9.56 17.82 19.61
N LYS A 234 10.81 17.97 19.17
CA LYS A 234 11.64 16.86 18.71
C LYS A 234 12.05 15.98 19.90
N LEU A 235 11.92 14.65 19.80
CA LEU A 235 12.21 13.75 20.93
C LEU A 235 13.63 13.90 21.47
N ASN A 236 14.61 14.07 20.57
CA ASN A 236 16.02 14.27 20.91
C ASN A 236 16.48 15.71 20.64
N GLY A 237 15.59 16.72 20.70
CA GLY A 237 15.93 18.07 20.29
C GLY A 237 15.04 19.16 20.87
N GLY A 238 15.01 20.30 20.18
CA GLY A 238 14.26 21.48 20.59
C GLY A 238 12.79 21.50 20.13
N ASP A 239 12.16 22.62 20.45
CA ASP A 239 10.79 22.94 20.03
C ASP A 239 10.85 23.75 18.73
N TYR A 240 10.04 23.35 17.75
CA TYR A 240 9.94 24.00 16.44
C TYR A 240 8.49 24.46 16.20
N PRO A 241 8.27 25.66 15.65
CA PRO A 241 6.94 26.05 15.18
C PRO A 241 6.42 25.02 14.17
N LEU A 242 5.16 24.61 14.32
CA LEU A 242 4.46 23.77 13.34
C LEU A 242 3.40 24.61 12.65
N ALA A 243 3.55 24.81 11.34
CA ALA A 243 2.48 25.34 10.51
C ALA A 243 1.74 24.19 9.83
N VAL A 244 0.42 24.28 9.79
CA VAL A 244 -0.47 23.31 9.14
C VAL A 244 -1.25 24.06 8.06
N GLY A 245 -1.12 23.62 6.82
CA GLY A 245 -1.85 24.17 5.69
C GLY A 245 -2.73 23.12 5.00
N GLU A 246 -3.43 23.56 3.97
CA GLU A 246 -4.21 22.68 3.10
C GLU A 246 -3.25 21.77 2.31
N GLY A 247 -3.09 20.53 2.77
CA GLY A 247 -2.23 19.57 2.09
C GLY A 247 -0.75 19.62 2.46
N PHE A 248 -0.33 20.33 3.51
CA PHE A 248 1.08 20.33 3.93
C PHE A 248 1.29 20.66 5.41
N LEU A 249 2.48 20.31 5.90
CA LEU A 249 3.04 20.76 7.18
C LEU A 249 4.34 21.50 6.93
N THR A 250 4.65 22.52 7.72
CA THR A 250 6.00 23.13 7.75
C THR A 250 6.59 22.99 9.14
N ILE A 251 7.79 22.42 9.21
CA ILE A 251 8.50 22.12 10.46
C ILE A 251 9.99 22.25 10.24
N ASN A 252 10.67 23.01 11.11
CA ASN A 252 12.13 23.17 11.09
C ASN A 252 12.69 23.57 9.70
N GLY A 253 11.96 24.42 8.97
CA GLY A 253 12.33 24.88 7.62
C GLY A 253 12.02 23.90 6.49
N SER A 254 11.63 22.67 6.77
CA SER A 254 11.14 21.69 5.78
C SER A 254 9.65 21.84 5.55
N THR A 255 9.22 21.63 4.30
CA THR A 255 7.80 21.48 3.95
C THR A 255 7.53 20.01 3.65
N LEU A 256 6.53 19.45 4.34
CA LEU A 256 6.09 18.07 4.15
C LEU A 256 4.76 18.08 3.43
N THR A 257 4.74 17.59 2.19
CA THR A 257 3.53 17.52 1.36
C THR A 257 2.68 16.34 1.77
N MET A 258 1.40 16.57 2.04
CA MET A 258 0.45 15.53 2.42
C MET A 258 0.04 14.73 1.18
N LYS A 259 0.10 13.41 1.29
CA LYS A 259 -0.28 12.47 0.23
C LYS A 259 -1.08 11.31 0.80
N THR A 260 -1.76 10.56 -0.07
CA THR A 260 -2.49 9.36 0.32
C THR A 260 -2.39 8.26 -0.74
N VAL A 261 -2.30 7.03 -0.27
CA VAL A 261 -2.41 5.82 -1.09
C VAL A 261 -3.87 5.42 -1.32
N TYR A 262 -4.81 6.00 -0.57
CA TYR A 262 -6.20 5.58 -0.58
C TYR A 262 -7.04 6.42 -1.54
N LYS A 263 -8.06 5.81 -2.15
CA LYS A 263 -9.00 6.58 -2.99
C LYS A 263 -9.71 7.66 -2.20
N PHE A 264 -9.89 8.81 -2.84
CA PHE A 264 -10.68 9.92 -2.33
C PHE A 264 -11.59 10.49 -3.43
N ASP A 265 -12.67 11.14 -3.04
CA ASP A 265 -13.64 11.74 -3.95
C ASP A 265 -13.35 13.22 -4.28
N ALA A 266 -14.20 13.82 -5.10
CA ALA A 266 -14.07 15.23 -5.50
C ALA A 266 -14.25 16.23 -4.33
N GLY A 267 -14.76 15.78 -3.18
CA GLY A 267 -14.91 16.57 -1.95
C GLY A 267 -13.75 16.37 -0.98
N SER A 268 -12.64 15.75 -1.40
CA SER A 268 -11.50 15.40 -0.54
C SER A 268 -11.88 14.45 0.61
N ILE A 269 -12.92 13.64 0.45
CA ILE A 269 -13.24 12.58 1.42
C ILE A 269 -12.47 11.32 1.02
N ILE A 270 -11.61 10.82 1.92
CA ILE A 270 -10.94 9.53 1.71
C ILE A 270 -11.97 8.41 1.91
N THR A 271 -12.29 7.70 0.81
CA THR A 271 -13.24 6.59 0.78
C THR A 271 -12.57 5.23 0.73
N GLY A 272 -11.25 5.21 0.48
CA GLY A 272 -10.47 4.02 0.25
C GLY A 272 -9.89 3.37 1.50
N ASN A 273 -9.68 4.13 2.58
CA ASN A 273 -9.15 3.57 3.81
C ASN A 273 -10.27 2.99 4.66
N ARG A 274 -10.24 1.67 4.87
CA ARG A 274 -11.20 0.92 5.67
C ARG A 274 -10.55 0.20 6.83
N SER A 275 -9.25 0.41 7.08
CA SER A 275 -8.58 -0.23 8.21
C SER A 275 -7.65 0.72 8.96
N GLN A 276 -7.47 0.48 10.24
CA GLN A 276 -6.53 1.20 11.07
C GLN A 276 -5.89 0.26 12.07
N VAL A 277 -4.56 0.17 12.03
CA VAL A 277 -3.78 -0.48 13.08
C VAL A 277 -3.73 0.45 14.29
N ILE A 278 -4.25 -0.01 15.43
CA ILE A 278 -4.25 0.75 16.69
C ILE A 278 -2.96 0.50 17.46
N ASN A 279 -2.52 -0.76 17.52
CA ASN A 279 -1.27 -1.19 18.10
C ASN A 279 -0.89 -2.58 17.57
N ASN A 280 0.20 -3.16 18.09
CA ASN A 280 0.72 -4.47 17.68
C ASN A 280 -0.23 -5.65 17.93
N ASN A 281 -1.32 -5.45 18.69
CA ASN A 281 -2.30 -6.47 19.06
C ASN A 281 -3.73 -6.11 18.65
N GLU A 282 -3.97 -4.95 18.04
CA GLU A 282 -5.32 -4.45 17.73
C GLU A 282 -5.38 -3.66 16.41
N LEU A 283 -6.37 -4.00 15.59
CA LEU A 283 -6.67 -3.36 14.31
C LEU A 283 -8.20 -3.20 14.17
N HIS A 284 -8.66 -2.08 13.64
CA HIS A 284 -10.09 -1.78 13.41
C HIS A 284 -10.40 -1.69 11.92
N PHE A 285 -11.53 -2.24 11.47
CA PHE A 285 -12.01 -2.08 10.09
C PHE A 285 -13.53 -2.03 9.96
#